data_AF-A0A817WXN4-F1
#
_entry.id   AF-A0A817WXN4-F1
#
_cell.length_a   1.000
_cell.length_b   1.000
_cell.length_c   1.000
_cell.angle_alpha   90.00
_cell.angle_beta   90.00
_cell.angle_gamma   90.00
#
_symmetry.space_group_name_H-M   'P 1'
#
loop_
_entity.id
_entity.type
_entity.pdbx_description
1 polymer ?
#
loop_
_entity_poly.entity_id
_entity_poly.type
_entity_poly.pdbx_seq_one_letter_code
_entity_poly.pdbx_strand_id
1 'polypeptide(L)'
;MSTNEPIGKKPVFYIQDPPITSELEDFFCQYAYISASALTEHLIKVREHAWEKFKYPCLRFFSAVKNDGATLTDFGCCLDQDIRHLVCDGVALGQLCGYDLDPFFIELRYELFRDGEIMRQKKILSEGAIFDDELLRQVEPADYLYVGSFIHLFDATTQRDVCQRLTRLAKQVIFGRQVSDSSYSERPRQS
;
A
#
# COMPACT_ATOMS: atom_id res chain seq x y z
N MET A 1 11.34 42.72 -4.95
CA MET A 1 11.94 42.20 -3.70
C MET A 1 11.50 40.76 -3.58
N SER A 2 12.45 39.85 -3.77
CA SER A 2 12.24 38.40 -3.79
C SER A 2 11.99 37.93 -2.35
N THR A 3 10.81 37.37 -2.07
CA THR A 3 10.53 36.71 -0.79
C THR A 3 11.16 35.32 -0.84
N ASN A 4 12.28 35.16 -0.14
CA ASN A 4 12.84 33.85 0.19
C ASN A 4 11.86 33.11 1.10
N GLU A 5 11.00 32.25 0.54
CA GLU A 5 10.40 31.17 1.33
C GLU A 5 11.46 30.08 1.56
N PRO A 6 11.62 29.58 2.80
CA PRO A 6 12.55 28.51 3.07
C PRO A 6 12.04 27.20 2.44
N ILE A 7 12.94 26.47 1.79
CA ILE A 7 12.69 25.12 1.26
C ILE A 7 12.07 24.23 2.36
N GLY A 8 10.78 23.95 2.20
CA GLY A 8 10.02 22.82 2.74
C GLY A 8 10.26 22.40 4.19
N LYS A 9 9.64 23.08 5.16
CA LYS A 9 9.47 22.51 6.52
C LYS A 9 8.51 21.31 6.43
N LYS A 10 9.01 20.10 6.71
CA LYS A 10 8.20 18.88 6.76
C LYS A 10 7.17 18.98 7.91
N PRO A 11 5.95 18.42 7.74
CA PRO A 11 4.88 18.53 8.73
C PRO A 11 5.23 17.83 10.05
N VAL A 12 4.53 18.21 11.13
CA VAL A 12 4.83 17.76 12.51
C VAL A 12 4.81 16.23 12.67
N PHE A 13 4.05 15.51 11.84
CA PHE A 13 3.97 14.05 11.83
C PHE A 13 5.07 13.36 11.01
N TYR A 14 5.94 14.11 10.34
CA TYR A 14 7.06 13.54 9.60
C TYR A 14 8.15 13.06 10.56
N ILE A 15 8.37 11.74 10.61
CA ILE A 15 9.42 11.14 11.43
C ILE A 15 10.71 11.11 10.62
N GLN A 16 11.78 11.71 11.15
CA GLN A 16 13.05 11.84 10.42
C GLN A 16 13.70 10.49 10.16
N ASP A 17 13.87 9.66 11.20
CA ASP A 17 14.38 8.30 11.04
C ASP A 17 13.22 7.30 11.11
N PRO A 18 13.12 6.35 10.16
CA PRO A 18 12.10 5.32 10.22
C PRO A 18 12.30 4.51 11.51
N PRO A 19 11.25 4.30 12.32
CA PRO A 19 11.33 3.42 13.47
C PRO A 19 11.44 1.97 12.98
N ILE A 20 12.68 1.45 12.95
CA ILE A 20 12.98 0.09 12.54
C ILE A 20 12.87 -0.82 13.76
N THR A 21 11.94 -1.76 13.72
CA THR A 21 11.85 -2.86 14.68
C THR A 21 12.71 -4.03 14.21
N SER A 22 13.08 -4.94 15.11
CA SER A 22 13.80 -6.17 14.74
C SER A 22 13.02 -7.00 13.73
N GLU A 23 11.70 -7.07 13.86
CA GLU A 23 10.80 -7.76 12.92
C GLU A 23 10.88 -7.15 11.50
N LEU A 24 10.87 -5.82 11.40
CA LEU A 24 11.00 -5.12 10.13
C LEU A 24 12.36 -5.38 9.49
N GLU A 25 13.42 -5.34 10.30
CA GLU A 25 14.78 -5.63 9.86
C GLU A 25 14.93 -7.07 9.35
N ASP A 26 14.43 -8.04 10.11
CA ASP A 26 14.41 -9.45 9.74
C ASP A 26 13.69 -9.67 8.42
N PHE A 27 12.51 -9.05 8.24
CA PHE A 27 11.76 -9.11 7.00
C PHE A 27 12.56 -8.57 5.80
N PHE A 28 13.11 -7.36 5.88
CA PHE A 28 13.89 -6.79 4.77
C PHE A 28 15.20 -7.54 4.51
N CYS A 29 15.80 -8.13 5.53
CA CYS A 29 16.98 -8.97 5.43
C CYS A 29 16.66 -10.28 4.69
N GLN A 30 15.58 -10.96 5.08
CA GLN A 30 15.19 -12.25 4.51
C GLN A 30 14.58 -12.12 3.10
N TYR A 31 13.74 -11.11 2.90
CA TYR A 31 12.96 -10.96 1.66
C TYR A 31 13.70 -10.16 0.58
N ALA A 32 14.16 -8.95 0.92
CA ALA A 32 14.77 -8.02 -0.02
C ALA A 32 16.32 -8.10 -0.06
N TYR A 33 16.91 -8.96 0.76
CA TYR A 33 18.36 -9.13 0.92
C TYR A 33 19.07 -7.81 1.28
N ILE A 34 18.42 -6.97 2.10
CA ILE A 34 18.96 -5.70 2.58
C ILE A 34 19.48 -5.90 4.01
N SER A 35 20.79 -5.70 4.21
CA SER A 35 21.39 -5.81 5.55
C SER A 35 20.89 -4.72 6.50
N ALA A 36 20.87 -5.03 7.80
CA ALA A 36 20.56 -4.09 8.89
C ALA A 36 21.29 -2.74 8.75
N SER A 37 22.60 -2.80 8.45
CA SER A 37 23.44 -1.60 8.28
C SER A 37 23.05 -0.72 7.09
N ALA A 38 22.39 -1.28 6.07
CA ALA A 38 21.98 -0.56 4.86
C ALA A 38 20.48 -0.20 4.86
N LEU A 39 19.69 -0.77 5.79
CA LEU A 39 18.24 -0.66 5.77
C LEU A 39 17.75 0.78 5.99
N THR A 40 18.27 1.47 7.00
CA THR A 40 17.86 2.84 7.33
C THR A 40 18.04 3.78 6.15
N GLU A 41 19.22 3.79 5.53
CA GLU A 41 19.51 4.66 4.39
C GLU A 41 18.63 4.33 3.18
N HIS A 42 18.42 3.03 2.91
CA HIS A 42 17.54 2.58 1.82
C HIS A 42 16.08 3.02 2.05
N LEU A 43 15.53 2.83 3.25
CA LEU A 43 14.17 3.25 3.59
C LEU A 43 14.00 4.77 3.50
N ILE A 44 14.97 5.53 3.98
CA ILE A 44 14.95 6.99 3.89
C ILE A 44 14.95 7.41 2.41
N LYS A 45 15.84 6.85 1.59
CA LYS A 45 15.92 7.17 0.16
C LYS A 45 14.58 6.93 -0.56
N VAL A 46 13.99 5.75 -0.39
CA VAL A 46 12.71 5.40 -1.02
C VAL A 46 11.58 6.30 -0.51
N ARG A 47 11.54 6.58 0.79
CA ARG A 47 10.54 7.48 1.37
C ARG A 47 10.66 8.90 0.83
N GLU A 48 11.87 9.44 0.70
CA GLU A 48 12.07 10.78 0.14
C GLU A 48 11.57 10.84 -1.30
N HIS A 49 11.86 9.82 -2.10
CA HIS A 49 11.34 9.70 -3.46
C HIS A 49 9.80 9.67 -3.47
N ALA A 50 9.17 8.91 -2.55
CA ALA A 50 7.72 8.93 -2.40
C ALA A 50 7.17 10.32 -1.99
N TRP A 51 7.87 11.00 -1.08
CA TRP A 51 7.45 12.27 -0.47
C TRP A 51 7.45 13.44 -1.46
N GLU A 52 8.29 13.38 -2.50
CA GLU A 52 8.26 14.34 -3.60
C GLU A 52 6.90 14.35 -4.32
N LYS A 53 6.24 13.18 -4.40
CA LYS A 53 4.98 13.01 -5.11
C LYS A 53 3.76 13.01 -4.19
N PHE A 54 3.84 12.37 -3.02
CA PHE A 54 2.70 12.17 -2.13
C PHE A 54 3.06 12.34 -0.64
N LYS A 55 2.22 13.11 0.08
CA LYS A 55 2.42 13.43 1.52
C LYS A 55 1.53 12.56 2.43
N TYR A 56 1.50 11.24 2.23
CA TYR A 56 0.61 10.34 2.98
C TYR A 56 1.28 9.77 4.26
N PRO A 57 0.72 10.04 5.46
CA PRO A 57 1.27 9.57 6.74
C PRO A 57 0.88 8.12 7.12
N CYS A 58 0.04 7.43 6.34
CA CYS A 58 -0.65 6.20 6.75
C CYS A 58 0.01 4.87 6.33
N LEU A 59 1.24 4.87 5.79
CA LEU A 59 1.95 3.72 5.19
C LEU A 59 2.49 2.66 6.18
N ARG A 60 1.79 2.35 7.26
CA ARG A 60 2.30 1.46 8.31
C ARG A 60 1.19 0.48 8.71
N PHE A 61 1.56 -0.77 9.04
CA PHE A 61 0.80 -1.82 9.77
C PHE A 61 0.20 -2.99 8.96
N PHE A 62 0.33 -4.20 9.54
CA PHE A 62 0.14 -5.53 8.95
C PHE A 62 -0.95 -6.37 9.63
N SER A 63 -1.51 -7.35 8.90
CA SER A 63 -2.21 -8.51 9.50
C SER A 63 -2.12 -9.75 8.60
N ALA A 64 -1.70 -10.89 9.18
CA ALA A 64 -1.52 -12.15 8.46
C ALA A 64 -2.81 -12.99 8.36
N VAL A 65 -3.05 -13.59 7.19
CA VAL A 65 -4.03 -14.67 6.99
C VAL A 65 -3.27 -15.84 6.37
N LYS A 66 -2.95 -16.86 7.17
CA LYS A 66 -2.42 -18.15 6.66
C LYS A 66 -3.60 -19.09 6.43
N ASN A 67 -3.81 -19.54 5.20
CA ASN A 67 -4.80 -20.57 4.90
C ASN A 67 -4.39 -21.42 3.67
N ASP A 68 -4.91 -22.66 3.60
CA ASP A 68 -4.66 -23.71 2.63
C ASP A 68 -5.09 -23.33 1.18
N GLY A 69 -4.29 -22.52 0.49
CA GLY A 69 -4.53 -22.17 -0.91
C GLY A 69 -5.54 -21.04 -1.15
N ALA A 70 -6.05 -20.39 -0.09
CA ALA A 70 -6.98 -19.26 -0.22
C ALA A 70 -6.34 -18.06 -0.91
N THR A 71 -7.11 -17.28 -1.67
CA THR A 71 -6.62 -16.10 -2.39
C THR A 71 -6.86 -14.80 -1.63
N LEU A 72 -5.95 -13.84 -1.80
CA LEU A 72 -6.06 -12.50 -1.22
C LEU A 72 -5.81 -11.44 -2.29
N THR A 73 -6.69 -10.44 -2.34
CA THR A 73 -6.50 -9.24 -3.16
C THR A 73 -6.40 -8.00 -2.27
N ASP A 74 -5.38 -7.18 -2.50
CA ASP A 74 -5.13 -5.91 -1.82
C ASP A 74 -5.48 -4.72 -2.73
N PHE A 75 -6.37 -3.83 -2.28
CA PHE A 75 -6.74 -2.61 -3.00
C PHE A 75 -6.20 -1.37 -2.29
N GLY A 76 -5.51 -0.51 -3.05
CA GLY A 76 -4.78 0.62 -2.48
C GLY A 76 -3.47 0.18 -1.84
N CYS A 77 -2.84 -0.83 -2.43
CA CYS A 77 -1.69 -1.54 -1.88
C CYS A 77 -0.39 -0.72 -1.81
N CYS A 78 -0.34 0.44 -2.47
CA CYS A 78 0.78 1.37 -2.49
C CYS A 78 2.12 0.70 -2.85
N LEU A 79 2.97 0.45 -1.85
CA LEU A 79 4.27 -0.21 -2.03
C LEU A 79 4.21 -1.74 -1.90
N ASP A 80 3.05 -2.31 -1.57
CA ASP A 80 2.81 -3.75 -1.36
C ASP A 80 3.76 -4.40 -0.35
N GLN A 81 3.94 -3.74 0.80
CA GLN A 81 4.72 -4.34 1.87
C GLN A 81 3.98 -5.52 2.49
N ASP A 82 2.65 -5.43 2.65
CA ASP A 82 1.80 -6.48 3.21
C ASP A 82 1.83 -7.76 2.38
N ILE A 83 1.67 -7.65 1.05
CA ILE A 83 1.77 -8.79 0.12
C ILE A 83 3.12 -9.50 0.27
N ARG A 84 4.22 -8.76 0.38
CA ARG A 84 5.57 -9.34 0.51
C ARG A 84 5.79 -10.00 1.87
N HIS A 85 5.19 -9.46 2.93
CA HIS A 85 5.19 -10.12 4.22
C HIS A 85 4.49 -11.49 4.16
N LEU A 86 3.34 -11.57 3.47
CA LEU A 86 2.65 -12.85 3.25
C LEU A 86 3.51 -13.85 2.46
N VAL A 87 4.24 -13.38 1.44
CA VAL A 87 5.19 -14.24 0.71
C VAL A 87 6.31 -14.74 1.62
N CYS A 88 6.86 -13.87 2.48
CA CYS A 88 7.86 -14.24 3.48
C CYS A 88 7.31 -15.29 4.47
N ASP A 89 6.04 -15.18 4.84
CA ASP A 89 5.33 -16.15 5.69
C ASP A 89 5.03 -17.47 4.97
N GLY A 90 5.32 -17.58 3.67
CA GLY A 90 5.19 -18.79 2.87
C GLY A 90 3.90 -18.86 2.03
N VAL A 91 3.15 -17.76 1.89
CA VAL A 91 2.01 -17.70 0.96
C VAL A 91 2.54 -17.70 -0.47
N ALA A 92 1.98 -18.55 -1.33
CA ALA A 92 2.43 -18.63 -2.70
C ALA A 92 2.02 -17.38 -3.48
N LEU A 93 2.92 -16.85 -4.32
CA LEU A 93 2.64 -15.67 -5.15
C LEU A 93 1.34 -15.79 -5.94
N GLY A 94 1.01 -16.97 -6.48
CA GLY A 94 -0.23 -17.19 -7.23
C GLY A 94 -1.53 -17.05 -6.43
N GLN A 95 -1.45 -16.92 -5.10
CA GLN A 95 -2.59 -16.64 -4.22
C GLN A 95 -2.83 -15.14 -4.03
N LEU A 96 -1.91 -14.28 -4.46
CA LEU A 96 -1.88 -12.87 -4.10
C LEU A 96 -2.12 -12.00 -5.33
N CYS A 97 -2.89 -10.94 -5.15
CA CYS A 97 -3.05 -9.88 -6.14
C CYS A 97 -3.07 -8.51 -5.45
N GLY A 98 -2.47 -7.50 -6.07
CA GLY A 98 -2.44 -6.13 -5.57
C GLY A 98 -2.80 -5.14 -6.67
N TYR A 99 -3.67 -4.18 -6.33
CA TYR A 99 -4.06 -3.08 -7.21
C TYR A 99 -3.75 -1.74 -6.56
N ASP A 100 -3.05 -0.86 -7.28
CA ASP A 100 -2.90 0.54 -6.92
C ASP A 100 -3.25 1.44 -8.12
N LEU A 101 -3.70 2.65 -7.84
CA LEU A 101 -4.09 3.60 -8.87
C LEU A 101 -2.89 4.25 -9.56
N ASP A 102 -1.80 4.53 -8.84
CA ASP A 102 -0.70 5.33 -9.40
C ASP A 102 0.48 4.45 -9.87
N PRO A 103 0.81 4.46 -11.18
CA PRO A 103 1.95 3.71 -11.70
C PRO A 103 3.31 4.14 -11.12
N PHE A 104 3.41 5.31 -10.50
CA PHE A 104 4.61 5.70 -9.76
C PHE A 104 4.86 4.83 -8.54
N PHE A 105 3.81 4.53 -7.76
CA PHE A 105 3.95 3.58 -6.67
C PHE A 105 4.28 2.19 -7.20
N ILE A 106 3.89 1.87 -8.45
CA ILE A 106 4.26 0.62 -9.11
C ILE A 106 5.75 0.49 -9.33
N GLU A 107 6.43 1.53 -9.83
CA GLU A 107 7.87 1.44 -10.02
C GLU A 107 8.65 1.55 -8.71
N LEU A 108 8.18 2.39 -7.78
CA LEU A 108 8.85 2.61 -6.50
C LEU A 108 8.90 1.35 -5.62
N ARG A 109 7.88 0.50 -5.66
CA ARG A 109 7.90 -0.78 -4.93
C ARG A 109 8.95 -1.75 -5.46
N TYR A 110 9.19 -1.78 -6.76
CA TYR A 110 10.23 -2.63 -7.33
C TYR A 110 11.63 -2.12 -6.99
N GLU A 111 11.82 -0.79 -6.88
CA GLU A 111 13.06 -0.22 -6.34
C GLU A 111 13.25 -0.60 -4.86
N LEU A 112 12.19 -0.52 -4.05
CA LEU A 112 12.24 -0.82 -2.62
C LEU A 112 12.62 -2.28 -2.35
N PHE A 113 11.98 -3.22 -3.04
CA PHE A 113 12.08 -4.66 -2.72
C PHE A 113 12.98 -5.46 -3.67
N ARG A 114 13.41 -4.86 -4.79
CA ARG A 114 14.33 -5.47 -5.78
C ARG A 114 13.85 -6.81 -6.34
N ASP A 115 12.54 -7.02 -6.42
CA ASP A 115 11.89 -8.26 -6.85
C ASP A 115 11.01 -8.06 -8.10
N GLY A 116 11.25 -6.98 -8.84
CA GLY A 116 10.39 -6.57 -9.95
C GLY A 116 10.32 -7.55 -11.11
N GLU A 117 11.30 -8.43 -11.30
CA GLU A 117 11.27 -9.47 -12.34
C GLU A 117 10.20 -10.54 -12.02
N ILE A 118 10.28 -11.15 -10.83
CA ILE A 118 9.37 -12.23 -10.43
C ILE A 118 7.93 -11.73 -10.25
N MET A 119 7.74 -10.53 -9.70
CA MET A 119 6.42 -9.93 -9.50
C MET A 119 5.71 -9.63 -10.82
N ARG A 120 6.43 -9.08 -11.81
CA ARG A 120 5.88 -8.81 -13.15
C ARG A 120 5.59 -10.10 -13.92
N GLN A 121 6.48 -11.08 -13.87
CA GLN A 121 6.27 -12.37 -14.53
C GLN A 121 4.99 -13.06 -14.04
N LYS A 122 4.73 -12.99 -12.74
CA LYS A 122 3.56 -13.59 -12.09
C LYS A 122 2.31 -12.72 -12.12
N LYS A 123 2.42 -11.46 -12.57
CA LYS A 123 1.33 -10.47 -12.62
C LYS A 123 0.63 -10.28 -11.26
N ILE A 124 1.42 -10.28 -10.18
CA ILE A 124 0.89 -10.12 -8.82
C ILE A 124 0.35 -8.71 -8.63
N LEU A 125 1.02 -7.71 -9.22
CA LEU A 125 0.79 -6.31 -8.97
C LEU A 125 0.37 -5.61 -10.26
N SER A 126 -0.74 -4.89 -10.23
CA SER A 126 -1.32 -4.22 -11.40
C SER A 126 -1.79 -2.80 -11.07
N GLU A 127 -1.86 -1.96 -12.09
CA GLU A 127 -2.60 -0.71 -12.01
C GLU A 127 -4.10 -1.02 -11.95
N GLY A 128 -4.83 -0.37 -11.04
CA GLY A 128 -6.27 -0.57 -10.96
C GLY A 128 -6.96 0.43 -10.04
N ALA A 129 -8.07 0.99 -10.54
CA ALA A 129 -8.92 1.90 -9.80
C ALA A 129 -10.19 1.17 -9.30
N ILE A 130 -10.56 1.37 -8.04
CA ILE A 130 -11.81 0.80 -7.50
C ILE A 130 -13.07 1.34 -8.20
N PHE A 131 -12.97 2.46 -8.92
CA PHE A 131 -14.06 3.05 -9.68
C PHE A 131 -14.06 2.67 -11.18
N ASP A 132 -13.12 1.85 -11.62
CA ASP A 132 -13.10 1.33 -12.99
C ASP A 132 -13.94 0.05 -13.07
N ASP A 133 -15.22 0.20 -13.42
CA ASP A 133 -16.15 -0.93 -13.54
C ASP A 133 -15.74 -1.96 -14.60
N GLU A 134 -14.97 -1.59 -15.63
CA GLU A 134 -14.49 -2.54 -16.62
C GLU A 134 -13.34 -3.38 -16.06
N LEU A 135 -12.42 -2.75 -15.33
CA LEU A 135 -11.38 -3.46 -14.60
C LEU A 135 -12.00 -4.42 -13.57
N LEU A 136 -12.93 -3.95 -12.74
CA LEU A 136 -13.54 -4.80 -11.70
C LEU A 136 -14.30 -6.01 -12.28
N ARG A 137 -14.80 -5.94 -13.51
CA ARG A 137 -15.40 -7.10 -14.20
C ARG A 137 -14.38 -8.20 -14.54
N GLN A 138 -13.10 -7.84 -14.63
CA GLN A 138 -12.00 -8.74 -14.96
C GLN A 138 -11.23 -9.22 -13.72
N VAL A 139 -11.48 -8.60 -12.55
CA VAL A 139 -10.90 -9.03 -11.28
C VAL A 139 -11.62 -10.29 -10.80
N GLU A 140 -10.86 -11.38 -10.67
CA GLU A 140 -11.36 -12.60 -10.05
C GLU A 140 -11.65 -12.36 -8.56
N PRO A 141 -12.84 -12.72 -8.04
CA PRO A 141 -13.13 -12.60 -6.62
C PRO A 141 -12.15 -13.40 -5.76
N ALA A 142 -11.67 -12.78 -4.69
CA ALA A 142 -10.72 -13.38 -3.75
C ALA A 142 -11.42 -13.91 -2.49
N ASP A 143 -10.82 -14.87 -1.80
CA ASP A 143 -11.33 -15.29 -0.48
C ASP A 143 -11.31 -14.14 0.52
N TYR A 144 -10.21 -13.39 0.49
CA TYR A 144 -9.94 -12.29 1.39
C TYR A 144 -9.63 -11.01 0.60
N LEU A 145 -10.27 -9.90 0.99
CA LEU A 145 -9.89 -8.57 0.53
C LEU A 145 -9.21 -7.81 1.65
N TYR A 146 -7.97 -7.38 1.40
CA TYR A 146 -7.27 -6.45 2.25
C TYR A 146 -7.45 -5.02 1.70
N VAL A 147 -7.77 -4.08 2.60
CA VAL A 147 -7.98 -2.66 2.28
C VAL A 147 -7.38 -1.78 3.38
N GLY A 148 -6.09 -1.97 3.65
CA GLY A 148 -5.34 -1.21 4.66
C GLY A 148 -5.25 0.27 4.29
N SER A 149 -5.70 1.17 5.17
CA SER A 149 -5.57 2.62 5.00
C SER A 149 -6.04 3.12 3.61
N PHE A 150 -7.14 2.55 3.11
CA PHE A 150 -7.70 2.90 1.80
C PHE A 150 -9.03 3.64 1.91
N ILE A 151 -9.98 3.10 2.67
CA ILE A 151 -11.36 3.61 2.75
C ILE A 151 -11.40 5.04 3.32
N HIS A 152 -10.48 5.37 4.25
CA HIS A 152 -10.42 6.69 4.87
C HIS A 152 -10.09 7.85 3.90
N LEU A 153 -9.65 7.54 2.68
CA LEU A 153 -9.37 8.53 1.62
C LEU A 153 -10.64 9.15 1.02
N PHE A 154 -11.81 8.56 1.29
CA PHE A 154 -13.08 8.92 0.67
C PHE A 154 -14.05 9.55 1.67
N ASP A 155 -14.97 10.40 1.17
CA ASP A 155 -16.11 10.90 1.96
C ASP A 155 -17.13 9.79 2.27
N ALA A 156 -18.06 10.03 3.19
CA ALA A 156 -19.00 9.01 3.66
C ALA A 156 -19.91 8.42 2.54
N THR A 157 -20.25 9.19 1.52
CA THR A 157 -21.05 8.69 0.39
C THR A 157 -20.21 7.81 -0.52
N THR A 158 -19.00 8.26 -0.83
CA THR A 158 -18.03 7.53 -1.63
C THR A 158 -17.55 6.26 -0.93
N GLN A 159 -17.38 6.28 0.39
CA GLN A 159 -17.06 5.09 1.19
C GLN A 159 -18.13 4.00 1.04
N ARG A 160 -19.42 4.36 1.00
CA ARG A 160 -20.50 3.38 0.78
C ARG A 160 -20.40 2.73 -0.58
N ASP A 161 -20.14 3.50 -1.65
CA ASP A 161 -19.95 2.96 -2.99
C ASP A 161 -18.72 2.05 -3.08
N VAL A 162 -17.59 2.49 -2.52
CA VAL A 162 -16.35 1.69 -2.43
C VAL A 162 -16.62 0.36 -1.71
N CYS A 163 -17.29 0.39 -0.57
CA CYS A 163 -17.66 -0.84 0.14
C CYS A 163 -18.57 -1.75 -0.69
N GLN A 164 -19.56 -1.20 -1.42
CA GLN A 164 -20.44 -1.99 -2.30
C GLN A 164 -19.69 -2.61 -3.48
N ARG A 165 -18.64 -1.97 -3.97
CA ARG A 165 -17.77 -2.50 -5.03
C ARG A 165 -16.89 -3.61 -4.49
N LEU A 166 -16.25 -3.40 -3.34
CA LEU A 166 -15.41 -4.39 -2.67
C LEU A 166 -16.20 -5.67 -2.30
N THR A 167 -17.46 -5.56 -1.85
CA THR A 167 -18.26 -6.74 -1.51
C THR A 167 -18.55 -7.67 -2.69
N ARG A 168 -18.47 -7.18 -3.93
CA ARG A 168 -18.60 -8.03 -5.14
C ARG A 168 -17.34 -8.84 -5.43
N LEU A 169 -16.21 -8.44 -4.85
CA LEU A 169 -14.89 -9.01 -5.10
C LEU A 169 -14.41 -9.89 -3.94
N ALA A 170 -15.11 -9.92 -2.80
CA ALA A 170 -14.81 -10.79 -1.67
C ALA A 170 -15.77 -12.00 -1.63
N LYS A 171 -15.20 -13.20 -1.51
CA LYS A 171 -15.96 -14.43 -1.25
C LYS A 171 -16.25 -14.61 0.24
N GLN A 172 -15.36 -14.15 1.13
CA GLN A 172 -15.49 -14.36 2.57
C GLN A 172 -15.40 -13.06 3.37
N VAL A 173 -14.22 -12.45 3.46
CA VAL A 173 -13.94 -11.36 4.41
C VAL A 173 -13.27 -10.18 3.72
N ILE A 174 -13.71 -8.98 4.09
CA ILE A 174 -13.02 -7.71 3.83
C ILE A 174 -12.45 -7.21 5.15
N PHE A 175 -11.16 -6.91 5.19
CA PHE A 175 -10.47 -6.45 6.40
C PHE A 175 -9.36 -5.44 6.07
N GLY A 176 -8.95 -4.66 7.06
CA GLY A 176 -7.92 -3.64 6.89
C GLY A 176 -8.08 -2.51 7.90
N ARG A 177 -6.97 -2.08 8.49
CA ARG A 177 -6.98 -0.97 9.45
C ARG A 177 -7.29 0.34 8.74
N GLN A 178 -8.15 1.18 9.30
CA GLN A 178 -8.36 2.55 8.82
C GLN A 178 -7.80 3.57 9.81
N VAL A 179 -7.33 4.72 9.32
CA VAL A 179 -6.90 5.84 10.15
C VAL A 179 -7.98 6.91 10.07
N SER A 180 -8.43 7.39 11.24
CA SER A 180 -9.27 8.58 11.31
C SER A 180 -8.37 9.80 11.53
N ASP A 181 -8.56 10.87 10.74
CA ASP A 181 -8.04 12.19 11.09
C ASP A 181 -9.11 13.02 11.81
N SER A 182 -8.71 13.83 12.78
CA SER A 182 -9.60 14.67 13.60
C SER A 182 -10.20 15.88 12.85
N SER A 183 -9.73 16.15 11.63
CA SER A 183 -10.28 17.17 10.74
C SER A 183 -11.16 16.57 9.64
N TYR A 184 -12.26 15.92 10.01
CA TYR A 184 -13.32 15.57 9.05
C TYR A 184 -14.36 16.69 8.98
N SER A 185 -14.49 17.29 7.80
CA SER A 185 -15.68 18.04 7.39
C SER A 185 -16.04 17.65 5.96
N GLU A 186 -17.30 17.32 5.72
CA GLU A 186 -17.85 17.13 4.38
C GLU A 186 -17.70 18.44 3.59
N ARG A 187 -16.76 18.50 2.66
CA ARG A 187 -16.64 19.60 1.69
C ARG A 187 -16.31 19.04 0.30
N PRO A 188 -16.99 19.51 -0.75
CA PRO A 188 -16.61 19.17 -2.12
C PRO A 188 -15.19 19.67 -2.40
N ARG A 189 -14.40 18.89 -3.17
CA ARG A 189 -13.12 19.35 -3.73
C ARG A 189 -13.37 20.66 -4.49
N GLN A 190 -12.80 21.76 -4.01
CA GLN A 190 -12.70 22.98 -4.82
C GLN A 190 -11.59 22.81 -5.84
N SER A 191 -11.89 23.22 -7.07
CA SER A 191 -11.07 23.22 -8.28
C SER A 191 -9.71 23.89 -8.12
#